data_AF-A0A6B9Y643-F1
#
_entry.id   AF-A0A6B9Y643-F1
#
_cell.length_a   1.000
_cell.length_b   1.000
_cell.length_c   1.000
_cell.angle_alpha   90.00
_cell.angle_beta   90.00
_cell.angle_gamma   90.00
#
_symmetry.space_group_name_H-M   'P 1'
#
loop_
_entity.id
_entity.type
_entity.pdbx_description
1 polymer ?
#
loop_
_entity_poly.entity_id
_entity_poly.type
_entity_poly.pdbx_seq_one_letter_code
_entity_poly.pdbx_strand_id
1 'polypeptide(L)'
;MDPLQFLVPLDWLAVVGPALPFAILVMALANVATRHRAHSKHVEQAADGDSVDRYFPHVFTTVGLVLVSFLFTLVQPTGGAIISVVAATVLLADVFEFEARNVEARNELEIERPKSSIAASSIVVIYAIYYSLVALDATFWSGLFA
;
A
#
# COMPACT_ATOMS: atom_id res chain seq x y z
N MET A 1 -12.65 -29.67 18.13
CA MET A 1 -13.28 -28.39 17.78
C MET A 1 -13.08 -27.49 18.97
N ASP A 2 -12.19 -26.51 18.85
CA ASP A 2 -12.03 -25.49 19.89
C ASP A 2 -13.26 -24.57 19.81
N PRO A 3 -14.09 -24.42 20.88
CA PRO A 3 -15.37 -23.70 20.81
C PRO A 3 -15.24 -22.25 20.31
N LEU A 4 -14.05 -21.65 20.36
CA LEU A 4 -13.75 -20.33 19.81
C LEU A 4 -13.69 -20.30 18.26
N GLN A 5 -13.45 -21.43 17.59
CA GLN A 5 -13.44 -21.52 16.12
C GLN A 5 -14.82 -21.33 15.49
N PHE A 6 -15.91 -21.55 16.26
CA PHE A 6 -17.27 -21.28 15.81
C PHE A 6 -17.56 -19.77 15.71
N LEU A 7 -16.89 -18.96 16.52
CA LEU A 7 -17.14 -17.51 16.59
C LEU A 7 -16.35 -16.73 15.53
N VAL A 8 -15.15 -17.20 15.15
CA VAL A 8 -14.34 -16.63 14.07
C VAL A 8 -13.71 -17.77 13.26
N PRO A 9 -14.25 -18.15 12.10
CA PRO A 9 -13.68 -19.22 11.29
C PRO A 9 -12.37 -18.71 10.67
N LEU A 10 -11.23 -19.08 11.25
CA LEU A 10 -9.88 -18.65 10.82
C LEU A 10 -9.11 -19.72 10.05
N ASP A 11 -9.70 -20.88 9.75
CA ASP A 11 -9.01 -21.96 9.04
C ASP A 11 -8.55 -21.56 7.62
N TRP A 12 -9.26 -20.62 6.99
CA TRP A 12 -8.84 -20.04 5.71
C TRP A 12 -7.51 -19.30 5.81
N LEU A 13 -7.15 -18.76 6.99
CA LEU A 13 -5.91 -18.02 7.21
C LEU A 13 -4.68 -18.93 7.06
N ALA A 14 -4.81 -20.23 7.34
CA ALA A 14 -3.74 -21.20 7.07
C ALA A 14 -3.44 -21.34 5.58
N VAL A 15 -4.43 -21.06 4.71
CA VAL A 15 -4.30 -21.17 3.25
C VAL A 15 -3.73 -19.87 2.65
N VAL A 16 -4.26 -18.71 3.04
CA VAL A 16 -3.81 -17.42 2.46
C VAL A 16 -2.66 -16.77 3.20
N GLY A 17 -2.44 -17.11 4.48
CA GLY A 17 -1.42 -16.49 5.33
C GLY A 17 -0.02 -16.48 4.69
N PRO A 18 0.47 -17.60 4.13
CA PRO A 18 1.76 -17.64 3.44
C PRO A 18 1.85 -16.72 2.22
N ALA A 19 0.72 -16.39 1.58
CA ALA A 19 0.69 -15.52 0.40
C ALA A 19 0.63 -14.02 0.75
N LEU A 20 0.28 -13.67 2.00
CA LEU A 20 0.07 -12.26 2.39
C LEU A 20 1.31 -11.38 2.22
N PRO A 21 2.54 -11.78 2.57
CA PRO A 21 3.72 -10.96 2.34
C PRO A 21 3.89 -10.56 0.87
N PHE A 22 3.67 -11.50 -0.05
CA PHE A 22 3.73 -11.26 -1.49
C PHE A 22 2.56 -10.42 -2.00
N ALA A 23 1.36 -10.58 -1.42
CA ALA A 23 0.22 -9.74 -1.75
C ALA A 23 0.48 -8.27 -1.34
N ILE A 24 1.08 -8.03 -0.16
CA ILE A 24 1.51 -6.69 0.26
C ILE A 24 2.61 -6.18 -0.68
N LEU A 25 3.58 -7.04 -1.01
CA LEU A 25 4.45 -7.00 -2.19
C LEU A 25 3.85 -6.24 -3.38
N VAL A 26 2.95 -6.96 -4.03
CA VAL A 26 2.29 -6.55 -5.27
C VAL A 26 1.50 -5.26 -5.07
N MET A 27 0.77 -5.14 -3.96
CA MET A 27 -0.04 -3.95 -3.67
C MET A 27 0.81 -2.70 -3.45
N ALA A 28 1.96 -2.81 -2.78
CA ALA A 28 2.88 -1.69 -2.56
C ALA A 28 3.50 -1.22 -3.88
N LEU A 29 3.93 -2.14 -4.74
CA LEU A 29 4.46 -1.80 -6.07
C LEU A 29 3.38 -1.20 -6.97
N ALA A 30 2.18 -1.79 -6.95
CA ALA A 30 1.03 -1.27 -7.68
C ALA A 30 0.66 0.14 -7.18
N ASN A 31 0.70 0.40 -5.87
CA ASN A 31 0.45 1.71 -5.29
C ASN A 31 1.45 2.78 -5.79
N VAL A 32 2.75 2.46 -5.84
CA VAL A 32 3.76 3.37 -6.39
C VAL A 32 3.51 3.65 -7.88
N ALA A 33 3.21 2.60 -8.66
CA ALA A 33 2.95 2.73 -10.08
C ALA A 33 1.67 3.54 -10.39
N THR A 34 0.59 3.30 -9.64
CA THR A 34 -0.66 4.05 -9.80
C THR A 34 -0.52 5.48 -9.31
N ARG A 35 0.32 5.76 -8.29
CA ARG A 35 0.62 7.13 -7.86
C ARG A 35 1.28 7.94 -8.97
N HIS A 36 2.28 7.36 -9.64
CA HIS A 36 2.95 8.06 -10.74
C HIS A 36 1.94 8.45 -11.83
N ARG A 37 1.04 7.53 -12.20
CA ARG A 37 -0.05 7.81 -13.14
C ARG A 37 -1.07 8.83 -12.63
N ALA A 38 -1.41 8.79 -11.34
CA ALA A 38 -2.30 9.76 -10.72
C ALA A 38 -1.73 11.17 -10.82
N HIS A 39 -0.44 11.34 -10.50
CA HIS A 39 0.23 12.64 -10.62
C HIS A 39 0.24 13.15 -12.06
N SER A 40 0.58 12.31 -13.04
CA SER A 40 0.51 12.71 -14.45
C SER A 40 -0.89 13.20 -14.87
N LYS A 41 -1.95 12.53 -14.40
CA LYS A 41 -3.33 12.97 -14.65
C LYS A 41 -3.66 14.28 -13.96
N HIS A 42 -3.22 14.48 -12.71
CA HIS A 42 -3.46 15.74 -12.01
C HIS A 42 -2.77 16.93 -12.71
N VAL A 43 -1.56 16.72 -13.25
CA VAL A 43 -0.85 17.74 -14.05
C VAL A 43 -1.62 18.07 -15.33
N GLU A 44 -2.14 17.05 -16.04
CA GLU A 44 -2.96 17.25 -17.23
C GLU A 44 -4.27 17.98 -16.90
N GLN A 45 -4.96 17.60 -15.82
CA GLN A 45 -6.22 18.22 -15.40
C GLN A 45 -6.06 19.67 -14.96
N ALA A 46 -4.97 19.99 -14.24
CA ALA A 46 -4.71 21.34 -13.77
C ALA A 46 -4.29 22.31 -14.89
N ALA A 47 -3.94 21.83 -16.09
CA ALA A 47 -3.61 22.69 -17.22
C ALA A 47 -4.85 23.43 -17.77
N ASP A 48 -6.02 22.77 -17.73
CA ASP A 48 -7.27 23.28 -18.30
C ASP A 48 -8.38 23.47 -17.24
N GLY A 49 -8.12 23.16 -15.97
CA GLY A 49 -9.12 23.13 -14.90
C GLY A 49 -8.62 23.64 -13.55
N ASP A 50 -9.56 24.03 -12.70
CA ASP A 50 -9.33 24.57 -11.36
C ASP A 50 -9.35 23.51 -10.25
N SER A 51 -9.45 22.23 -10.61
CA SER A 51 -9.58 21.12 -9.67
C SER A 51 -9.10 19.81 -10.31
N VAL A 52 -8.77 18.83 -9.46
CA VAL A 52 -8.28 17.53 -9.90
C VAL A 52 -9.17 16.40 -9.38
N ASP A 53 -9.34 15.37 -10.19
CA ASP A 53 -10.12 14.20 -9.82
C ASP A 53 -9.26 13.09 -9.23
N ARG A 54 -9.88 12.27 -8.39
CA ARG A 54 -9.21 11.09 -7.85
C ARG A 54 -9.00 10.04 -8.94
N TYR A 55 -7.76 9.55 -9.05
CA TYR A 55 -7.46 8.40 -9.90
C TYR A 55 -7.86 7.09 -9.23
N PHE A 56 -8.99 6.50 -9.64
CA PHE A 56 -9.58 5.30 -9.01
C PHE A 56 -8.60 4.13 -8.81
N PRO A 57 -7.75 3.75 -9.78
CA PRO A 57 -6.78 2.67 -9.57
C PRO A 57 -5.83 2.96 -8.40
N HIS A 58 -5.46 4.21 -8.17
CA HIS A 58 -4.62 4.58 -7.03
C HIS A 58 -5.37 4.40 -5.71
N VAL A 59 -6.60 4.90 -5.61
CA VAL A 59 -7.47 4.73 -4.43
C VAL A 59 -7.65 3.24 -4.11
N PHE A 60 -7.93 2.41 -5.13
CA PHE A 60 -8.06 0.97 -4.98
C PHE A 60 -6.76 0.34 -4.41
N THR A 61 -5.60 0.70 -4.96
CA THR A 61 -4.32 0.17 -4.47
C THR A 61 -3.99 0.63 -3.06
N THR A 62 -4.29 1.88 -2.68
CA THR A 62 -4.05 2.39 -1.32
C THR A 62 -4.95 1.68 -0.30
N VAL A 63 -6.26 1.59 -0.56
CA VAL A 63 -7.20 0.91 0.34
C VAL A 63 -6.89 -0.57 0.45
N GLY A 64 -6.63 -1.25 -0.68
CA GLY A 64 -6.28 -2.66 -0.66
C GLY A 64 -4.96 -2.93 0.08
N LEU A 65 -3.95 -2.06 -0.07
CA LEU A 65 -2.69 -2.16 0.66
C LEU A 65 -2.91 -2.07 2.17
N VAL A 66 -3.76 -1.15 2.63
CA VAL A 66 -4.14 -1.02 4.04
C VAL A 66 -4.84 -2.29 4.52
N LEU A 67 -5.86 -2.77 3.80
CA LEU A 67 -6.63 -3.95 4.19
C LEU A 67 -5.78 -5.22 4.26
N VAL A 68 -4.93 -5.47 3.27
CA VAL A 68 -4.04 -6.64 3.26
C VAL A 68 -2.99 -6.54 4.37
N SER A 69 -2.48 -5.34 4.66
CA SER A 69 -1.57 -5.11 5.78
C SER A 69 -2.23 -5.43 7.14
N PHE A 70 -3.47 -4.99 7.33
CA PHE A 70 -4.24 -5.32 8.54
C PHE A 70 -4.49 -6.82 8.64
N LEU A 71 -4.84 -7.47 7.53
CA LEU A 71 -5.01 -8.92 7.49
C LEU A 71 -3.73 -9.66 7.90
N PHE A 72 -2.56 -9.16 7.48
CA PHE A 72 -1.27 -9.75 7.87
C PHE A 72 -0.99 -9.68 9.37
N THR A 73 -1.60 -8.75 10.10
CA THR A 73 -1.55 -8.69 11.58
C THR A 73 -2.12 -9.96 12.22
N LEU A 74 -3.09 -10.63 11.58
CA LEU A 74 -3.65 -11.87 12.10
C LEU A 74 -2.65 -13.05 12.03
N VAL A 75 -1.70 -13.00 11.09
CA VAL A 75 -0.68 -14.05 10.90
C VAL A 75 0.59 -13.72 11.66
N GLN A 76 1.04 -12.47 11.60
CA GLN A 76 2.24 -11.98 12.25
C GLN A 76 1.92 -10.69 13.01
N PRO A 77 1.49 -10.76 14.28
CA PRO A 77 0.95 -9.61 15.01
C PRO A 77 1.86 -8.38 15.00
N THR A 78 3.14 -8.52 15.36
CA THR A 78 4.06 -7.39 15.41
C THR A 78 4.39 -6.85 14.03
N GLY A 79 4.67 -7.74 13.06
CA GLY A 79 5.06 -7.32 11.71
C GLY A 79 3.92 -6.72 10.91
N GLY A 80 2.74 -7.33 11.01
CA GLY A 80 1.50 -6.80 10.46
C GLY A 80 1.11 -5.46 11.07
N ALA A 81 1.26 -5.27 12.38
CA ALA A 81 0.99 -3.97 13.01
C ALA A 81 1.92 -2.87 12.47
N ILE A 82 3.23 -3.15 12.35
CA ILE A 82 4.21 -2.20 11.80
C ILE A 82 3.80 -1.78 10.39
N ILE A 83 3.62 -2.74 9.48
CA ILE A 83 3.32 -2.41 8.08
C ILE A 83 1.92 -1.77 7.92
N SER A 84 0.95 -2.13 8.75
CA SER A 84 -0.38 -1.50 8.77
C SER A 84 -0.33 -0.02 9.15
N VAL A 85 0.46 0.35 10.16
CA VAL A 85 0.63 1.75 10.57
C VAL A 85 1.27 2.57 9.45
N VAL A 86 2.29 2.03 8.79
CA VAL A 86 2.92 2.72 7.66
C VAL A 86 1.96 2.81 6.46
N ALA A 87 1.21 1.74 6.14
CA ALA A 87 0.21 1.77 5.07
C ALA A 87 -0.92 2.78 5.35
N ALA A 88 -1.39 2.88 6.59
CA ALA A 88 -2.35 3.89 7.01
C ALA A 88 -1.78 5.31 6.88
N THR A 89 -0.47 5.48 7.15
CA THR A 89 0.24 6.74 6.93
C THR A 89 0.29 7.11 5.45
N VAL A 90 0.49 6.13 4.55
CA VAL A 90 0.38 6.36 3.09
C VAL A 90 -1.01 6.85 2.71
N LEU A 91 -2.07 6.19 3.20
CA LEU A 91 -3.45 6.62 2.95
C LEU A 91 -3.69 8.05 3.42
N LEU A 92 -3.24 8.40 4.63
CA LEU A 92 -3.40 9.74 5.18
C LEU A 92 -2.61 10.78 4.37
N ALA A 93 -1.37 10.46 3.98
CA ALA A 93 -0.56 11.32 3.12
C ALA A 93 -1.24 11.54 1.77
N ASP A 94 -1.79 10.49 1.13
CA ASP A 94 -2.51 10.61 -0.14
C ASP A 94 -3.74 11.55 -0.03
N VAL A 95 -4.45 11.55 1.10
CA VAL A 95 -5.58 12.47 1.35
C VAL A 95 -5.12 13.93 1.40
N PHE A 96 -4.08 14.22 2.16
CA PHE A 96 -3.55 15.59 2.26
C PHE A 96 -2.92 16.06 0.96
N GLU A 97 -2.20 15.19 0.26
CA GLU A 97 -1.60 15.51 -1.04
C GLU A 97 -2.68 15.82 -2.08
N PHE A 98 -3.81 15.10 -2.05
CA PHE A 98 -4.96 15.38 -2.93
C PHE A 98 -5.57 16.75 -2.66
N GLU A 99 -5.77 17.13 -1.39
CA GLU A 99 -6.26 18.47 -1.07
C GLU A 99 -5.26 19.55 -1.50
N ALA A 100 -3.96 19.31 -1.29
CA ALA A 100 -2.91 20.21 -1.75
C ALA A 100 -2.93 20.40 -3.27
N ARG A 101 -3.15 19.34 -4.06
CA ARG A 101 -3.27 19.46 -5.53
C ARG A 101 -4.49 20.29 -5.95
N ASN A 102 -5.61 20.17 -5.24
CA ASN A 102 -6.77 21.01 -5.51
C ASN A 102 -6.50 22.48 -5.18
N VAL A 103 -5.80 22.76 -4.08
CA VAL A 103 -5.37 24.13 -3.76
C VAL A 103 -4.44 24.68 -4.83
N GLU A 104 -3.47 23.90 -5.31
CA GLU A 104 -2.56 24.34 -6.36
C GLU A 104 -3.29 24.60 -7.68
N ALA A 105 -4.17 23.71 -8.11
CA ALA A 105 -4.97 23.87 -9.32
C ALA A 105 -5.86 25.13 -9.27
N ARG A 106 -6.52 25.40 -8.13
CA ARG A 106 -7.34 26.60 -7.94
C ARG A 106 -6.57 27.91 -7.97
N ASN A 107 -5.28 27.87 -7.68
CA ASN A 107 -4.43 29.05 -7.59
C ASN A 107 -3.46 29.16 -8.77
N GLU A 108 -3.67 28.40 -9.85
CA GLU A 108 -2.82 28.38 -11.05
C GLU A 108 -1.33 28.13 -10.73
N LEU A 109 -1.07 27.33 -9.69
CA LEU A 109 0.28 26.93 -9.29
C LEU A 109 0.71 25.67 -10.01
N GLU A 110 2.02 25.51 -10.22
CA GLU A 110 2.57 24.27 -10.74
C GLU A 110 2.26 23.11 -9.78
N ILE A 111 1.71 22.02 -10.32
CA ILE A 111 1.40 20.82 -9.56
C ILE A 111 2.71 20.16 -9.09
N GLU A 112 3.05 20.35 -7.81
CA GLU A 112 4.21 19.70 -7.23
C GLU A 112 4.09 18.16 -7.20
N ARG A 113 5.24 17.50 -7.00
CA ARG A 113 5.29 16.05 -6.75
C ARG A 113 4.79 15.75 -5.33
N PRO A 114 4.11 14.60 -5.12
CA PRO A 114 3.54 14.26 -3.82
C PRO A 114 4.59 13.68 -2.85
N LYS A 115 5.47 14.55 -2.34
CA LYS A 115 6.69 14.19 -1.58
C LYS A 115 6.39 13.36 -0.33
N SER A 116 5.35 13.71 0.42
CA SER A 116 5.00 13.02 1.67
C SER A 116 4.59 11.57 1.40
N SER A 117 3.72 11.39 0.42
CA SER A 117 3.26 10.07 0.02
C SER A 117 4.39 9.19 -0.54
N ILE A 118 5.32 9.77 -1.32
CA ILE A 118 6.51 9.08 -1.85
C ILE A 118 7.38 8.57 -0.71
N ALA A 119 7.68 9.41 0.28
CA ALA A 119 8.46 9.01 1.44
C ALA A 119 7.79 7.87 2.21
N ALA A 120 6.50 8.02 2.55
CA ALA A 120 5.75 7.00 3.27
C ALA A 120 5.69 5.66 2.50
N SER A 121 5.48 5.70 1.18
CA SER A 121 5.40 4.47 0.37
C SER A 121 6.75 3.80 0.19
N SER A 122 7.84 4.56 0.20
CA SER A 122 9.19 3.98 0.18
C SER A 122 9.42 3.10 1.41
N ILE A 123 8.96 3.55 2.58
CA ILE A 123 9.02 2.77 3.83
C ILE A 123 8.15 1.51 3.70
N VAL A 124 6.91 1.61 3.18
CA VAL A 124 6.06 0.43 2.97
C VAL A 124 6.73 -0.58 2.04
N VAL A 125 7.29 -0.14 0.92
CA VAL A 125 7.97 -1.03 -0.04
C VAL A 125 9.15 -1.74 0.62
N ILE A 126 9.97 -1.04 1.41
CA ILE A 126 11.10 -1.65 2.13
C ILE A 126 10.61 -2.77 3.05
N TYR A 127 9.58 -2.52 3.87
CA TYR A 127 9.03 -3.53 4.75
C TYR A 127 8.36 -4.67 3.99
N ALA A 128 7.65 -4.38 2.90
CA ALA A 128 7.01 -5.38 2.08
C ALA A 128 8.03 -6.32 1.41
N ILE A 129 9.16 -5.77 0.93
CA ILE A 129 10.30 -6.55 0.45
C ILE A 129 10.84 -7.42 1.58
N TYR A 130 11.12 -6.84 2.75
CA TYR A 130 11.65 -7.57 3.91
C TYR A 130 10.77 -8.77 4.27
N TYR A 131 9.45 -8.56 4.46
CA TYR A 131 8.54 -9.65 4.80
C TYR A 131 8.38 -10.68 3.68
N SER A 132 8.43 -10.25 2.41
CA SER A 132 8.39 -11.18 1.28
C SER A 132 9.63 -12.07 1.23
N LEU A 133 10.81 -11.52 1.52
CA LEU A 133 12.05 -12.29 1.58
C LEU A 133 12.05 -13.28 2.76
N VAL A 134 11.58 -12.85 3.93
CA VAL A 134 11.45 -13.73 5.11
C VAL A 134 10.43 -14.85 4.88
N ALA A 135 9.42 -14.62 4.05
CA ALA A 135 8.43 -15.62 3.69
C ALA A 135 8.97 -16.72 2.76
N LEU A 136 10.13 -16.50 2.12
CA LEU A 136 10.79 -17.52 1.30
C LEU A 136 11.43 -18.58 2.20
N ASP A 137 11.21 -19.85 1.89
CA ASP A 137 11.67 -20.97 2.69
C ASP A 137 13.18 -21.22 2.57
N ALA A 138 13.71 -22.09 3.45
CA ALA A 138 15.12 -22.46 3.44
C ALA A 138 15.55 -23.17 2.14
N THR A 139 14.61 -23.81 1.44
CA THR A 139 14.86 -24.48 0.17
C THR A 139 15.12 -23.47 -0.94
N PHE A 140 14.36 -22.38 -1.00
CA PHE A 140 14.58 -21.27 -1.92
C PHE A 140 15.98 -20.67 -1.72
N TRP A 141 16.33 -20.36 -0.47
CA TRP A 141 17.62 -19.74 -0.15
C TRP A 141 18.80 -20.67 -0.43
N SER A 142 18.71 -21.95 -0.06
CA SER A 142 19.78 -22.91 -0.34
C SER A 142 19.95 -23.17 -1.83
N GLY A 143 18.88 -23.20 -2.63
CA GLY A 143 18.95 -23.36 -4.08
C GLY A 143 19.52 -22.16 -4.83
N LEU A 144 19.41 -20.93 -4.29
CA LEU A 144 19.96 -19.72 -4.92
C LEU A 144 21.49 -19.60 -4.78
N PHE A 145 22.05 -20.16 -3.71
CA PHE A 145 23.48 -20.05 -3.37
C PHE A 145 24.28 -21.34 -3.58
N ALA A 146 23.68 -22.38 -4.16
CA ALA A 146 24.32 -23.63 -4.56
C ALA A 146 24.83 -23.56 -6.01
#